data_AF-A0A7V0R0K0-F1
#
_entry.id   AF-A0A7V0R0K0-F1
#
_cell.length_a   1.000
_cell.length_b   1.000
_cell.length_c   1.000
_cell.angle_alpha   90.00
_cell.angle_beta   90.00
_cell.angle_gamma   90.00
#
_symmetry.space_group_name_H-M   'P 1'
#
loop_
_entity.id
_entity.type
_entity.pdbx_description
1 polymer ?
#
loop_
_entity_poly.entity_id
_entity_poly.type
_entity_poly.pdbx_seq_one_letter_code
_entity_poly.pdbx_strand_id
1 'polypeptide(L)' 'ALNDISLTTKIRFQYLVDIELERFESLPPEVYTRGFVMDYAKCLSIDPKRAADDFLAG' A
#
# COMPACT_ATOMS: atom_id res chain seq x y z
N ALA A 1 -7.96 -7.12 10.19
CA ALA A 1 -7.15 -7.17 8.97
C ALA A 1 -6.53 -5.80 8.65
N LEU A 2 -7.20 -4.89 7.91
CA LEU A 2 -6.60 -3.59 7.57
C LEU A 2 -6.31 -2.68 8.79
N ASN A 3 -7.15 -2.73 9.83
CA ASN A 3 -6.88 -2.00 11.08
C ASN A 3 -5.56 -2.45 11.73
N ASP A 4 -5.31 -3.75 11.79
CA ASP A 4 -4.09 -4.30 12.39
C ASP A 4 -2.86 -3.91 11.56
N ILE A 5 -2.98 -4.00 10.23
CA ILE A 5 -1.92 -3.60 9.29
C ILE A 5 -1.63 -2.11 9.38
N SER A 6 -2.65 -1.26 9.51
CA SER A 6 -2.49 0.18 9.75
C SER A 6 -1.72 0.44 11.04
N LEU A 7 -2.04 -0.29 12.11
CA LEU A 7 -1.33 -0.17 13.40
C LEU A 7 0.12 -0.65 13.32
N THR A 8 0.40 -1.72 12.57
CA THR A 8 1.75 -2.29 12.41
C THR A 8 2.63 -1.43 11.52
N THR A 9 2.13 -1.00 10.37
CA THR A 9 2.90 -0.25 9.36
C THR A 9 2.93 1.26 9.61
N LYS A 10 2.02 1.77 10.46
CA LYS A 10 1.76 3.20 10.67
C LYS A 10 1.25 3.93 9.41
N ILE A 11 0.87 3.18 8.39
CA ILE A 11 0.15 3.73 7.23
C ILE A 11 -1.27 4.07 7.69
N ARG A 12 -1.77 5.24 7.31
CA ARG A 12 -3.16 5.63 7.60
C ARG A 12 -4.11 4.59 7.00
N PHE A 13 -5.09 4.15 7.79
CA PHE A 13 -6.10 3.17 7.37
C PHE A 13 -6.71 3.51 6.00
N GLN A 14 -7.04 4.79 5.77
CA GLN A 14 -7.63 5.25 4.51
C GLN A 14 -6.72 4.98 3.30
N TYR A 15 -5.39 5.09 3.44
CA TYR A 15 -4.48 4.78 2.33
C TYR A 15 -4.39 3.30 2.02
N LEU A 16 -4.55 2.42 3.01
CA LEU A 16 -4.64 0.98 2.74
C LEU A 16 -5.94 0.66 1.98
N VAL A 17 -7.05 1.30 2.35
CA VAL A 17 -8.32 1.19 1.62
C VAL A 17 -8.19 1.72 0.20
N ASP A 18 -7.57 2.89 0.01
CA ASP A 18 -7.40 3.49 -1.31
C ASP A 18 -6.44 2.66 -2.19
N ILE A 19 -5.45 1.97 -1.61
CA ILE A 19 -4.62 0.98 -2.31
C ILE A 19 -5.46 -0.24 -2.74
N GLU A 20 -6.28 -0.82 -1.87
CA GLU A 20 -7.15 -1.96 -2.25
C GLU A 20 -8.19 -1.61 -3.32
N LEU A 21 -8.60 -0.35 -3.37
CA LEU A 21 -9.59 0.17 -4.33
C LEU A 21 -8.97 0.86 -5.55
N GLU A 22 -7.65 0.84 -5.69
CA GLU A 22 -6.91 1.48 -6.79
C GLU A 22 -7.30 2.95 -7.00
N ARG A 23 -7.53 3.69 -5.90
CA ARG A 23 -7.91 5.10 -5.92
C ARG A 23 -6.68 6.00 -6.01
N PHE A 24 -5.96 5.92 -7.11
CA PHE A 24 -4.67 6.60 -7.31
C PHE A 24 -4.72 8.11 -7.02
N GLU A 25 -5.82 8.78 -7.37
CA GLU A 25 -5.99 10.22 -7.12
C GLU A 25 -6.05 10.59 -5.63
N SER A 26 -6.39 9.64 -4.76
CA SER A 26 -6.47 9.84 -3.30
C SER A 26 -5.18 9.46 -2.56
N LEU A 27 -4.21 8.88 -3.28
CA LEU A 27 -2.94 8.45 -2.71
C LEU A 27 -1.95 9.60 -2.57
N PRO A 28 -0.97 9.50 -1.65
CA PRO A 28 0.11 10.49 -1.58
C PRO A 28 1.01 10.42 -2.84
N PRO A 29 2.00 11.33 -2.96
CA PRO A 29 2.98 11.25 -4.04
C PRO A 29 3.59 9.85 -4.18
N GLU A 30 3.87 9.44 -5.42
CA GLU A 30 4.29 8.09 -5.80
C GLU A 30 5.41 7.52 -4.93
N VAL A 31 6.41 8.35 -4.55
CA VAL A 31 7.51 7.96 -3.67
C VAL A 31 7.04 7.40 -2.31
N TYR A 32 5.94 7.93 -1.76
CA TYR A 32 5.32 7.42 -0.54
C TYR A 32 4.44 6.21 -0.81
N THR A 33 3.63 6.27 -1.87
CA THR A 33 2.75 5.17 -2.29
C THR A 33 3.53 3.89 -2.53
N ARG A 34 4.69 3.96 -3.18
CA ARG A 34 5.60 2.82 -3.37
C ARG A 34 5.97 2.17 -2.03
N GLY A 35 6.37 2.97 -1.05
CA GLY A 35 6.69 2.49 0.29
C GLY A 35 5.49 1.83 0.98
N PHE A 36 4.31 2.43 0.84
CA PHE A 36 3.08 1.91 1.44
C PHE A 36 2.66 0.56 0.85
N VAL A 37 2.71 0.42 -0.47
CA VAL A 37 2.41 -0.85 -1.14
C VAL A 37 3.42 -1.93 -0.75
N MET A 38 4.71 -1.58 -0.66
CA MET A 38 5.74 -2.53 -0.20
C MET A 38 5.49 -3.00 1.23
N ASP A 39 5.22 -2.09 2.16
CA ASP A 39 4.99 -2.44 3.57
C ASP A 39 3.68 -3.21 3.75
N TYR A 40 2.64 -2.89 2.98
CA TYR A 40 1.42 -3.66 2.95
C TYR A 40 1.65 -5.08 2.41
N ALA A 41 2.37 -5.23 1.30
CA ALA A 41 2.70 -6.53 0.69
C ALA A 41 3.50 -7.44 1.65
N LYS A 42 4.42 -6.88 2.45
CA LYS A 42 5.14 -7.64 3.49
C LYS A 42 4.17 -8.26 4.50
N CYS A 43 3.14 -7.52 4.94
CA CYS A 43 2.13 -8.04 5.86
C CYS A 43 1.31 -9.19 5.27
N LEU A 44 1.18 -9.23 3.93
CA LEU A 44 0.47 -10.28 3.20
C LEU A 44 1.39 -11.43 2.72
N SER A 45 2.68 -11.39 3.05
CA SER A 45 3.69 -12.34 2.53
C SER A 45 3.77 -12.38 0.99
N ILE A 46 3.50 -11.25 0.34
CA ILE A 46 3.66 -11.06 -1.10
C ILE A 46 5.04 -10.44 -1.35
N ASP A 47 5.66 -10.72 -2.51
CA ASP A 47 6.90 -10.05 -2.91
C ASP A 47 6.68 -8.51 -2.94
N PRO A 48 7.34 -7.75 -2.05
CA PRO A 48 7.04 -6.33 -1.92
C PRO A 48 7.43 -5.51 -3.13
N LYS A 49 8.54 -5.87 -3.78
CA LYS A 49 9.07 -5.13 -4.92
C LYS A 49 8.14 -5.31 -6.12
N ARG A 50 7.78 -6.56 -6.40
CA ARG A 50 6.84 -6.89 -7.47
C ARG A 50 5.47 -6.25 -7.24
N ALA A 51 4.93 -6.32 -6.02
CA ALA A 51 3.63 -5.72 -5.72
C ALA A 51 3.62 -4.20 -5.97
N ALA A 52 4.68 -3.49 -5.58
CA ALA A 52 4.78 -2.06 -5.81
C ALA A 52 5.01 -1.72 -7.29
N ASP A 53 5.84 -2.49 -8.00
CA ASP A 53 6.09 -2.27 -9.42
C ASP A 53 4.82 -2.56 -10.26
N ASP A 54 4.08 -3.63 -9.95
CA ASP A 54 2.81 -3.98 -10.61
C ASP A 54 1.72 -2.91 -10.33
N PHE A 55 1.60 -2.44 -9.08
CA PHE A 55 0.62 -1.42 -8.69
C PHE A 55 0.86 -0.06 -9.35
N LEU A 56 2.13 0.33 -9.53
CA LEU A 56 2.50 1.62 -10.14
C LEU A 56 2.54 1.59 -11.68
N ALA A 57 2.42 0.40 -12.28
CA ALA A 57 2.38 0.24 -13.74
C ALA A 57 0.98 0.40 -14.33
N GLY A 58 -0.07 0.41 -13.50
CA GLY A 58 -1.47 0.68 -13.87
C GLY A 58 -1.79 2.17 -13.87
#